data_AF-A0A358XS33-F1
#
_entry.id   AF-A0A358XS33-F1
#
_cell.length_a   1.000
_cell.length_b   1.000
_cell.length_c   1.000
_cell.angle_alpha   90.00
_cell.angle_beta   90.00
_cell.angle_gamma   90.00
#
_symmetry.space_group_name_H-M   'P 1'
#
loop_
_entity.id
_entity.type
_entity.pdbx_description
1 polymer ?
#
loop_
_entity_poly.entity_id
_entity_poly.type
_entity_poly.pdbx_seq_one_letter_code
_entity_poly.pdbx_strand_id
1 'polypeptide(L)' 'KNVPSNEQGELQGALTSLMSATSIIGPPMMTNLFYYFTHDKAPFKFSGAPFFLAFILMTISVIIVYNASRKKRNQQINL' A
#
# COMPACT_ATOMS: atom_id res chain seq x y z
N LYS A 1 -13.30 19.94 -16.35
CA LYS A 1 -14.49 19.35 -15.67
C LYS A 1 -14.22 19.48 -14.17
N ASN A 2 -14.74 20.53 -13.53
CA ASN A 2 -14.50 20.78 -12.10
C ASN A 2 -15.21 19.69 -11.31
N VAL A 3 -14.46 18.94 -10.51
CA VAL A 3 -15.04 18.00 -9.54
C VAL A 3 -15.89 18.86 -8.58
N PRO A 4 -17.15 18.51 -8.31
CA PRO A 4 -17.98 19.30 -7.39
C PRO A 4 -17.24 19.45 -6.06
N SER A 5 -17.11 20.67 -5.54
CA SER A 5 -16.30 20.98 -4.35
C SER A 5 -16.65 20.14 -3.10
N ASN A 6 -17.86 19.56 -3.07
CA ASN A 6 -18.33 18.66 -2.02
C ASN A 6 -17.62 17.29 -2.02
N GLU A 7 -17.29 16.73 -3.19
CA GLU A 7 -16.68 15.39 -3.30
C GLU A 7 -15.15 15.42 -3.16
N GLN A 8 -14.54 16.56 -3.47
CA GLN A 8 -13.08 16.73 -3.38
C GLN A 8 -12.59 16.69 -1.92
N GLY A 9 -13.36 17.28 -0.98
CA GLY A 9 -13.06 17.22 0.45
C GLY A 9 -13.16 15.81 1.03
N GLU A 10 -14.15 15.02 0.61
CA GLU A 10 -14.30 13.63 1.02
C GLU A 10 -13.15 12.76 0.51
N LEU A 11 -12.81 12.88 -0.79
CA LEU A 11 -11.69 12.16 -1.39
C LEU A 11 -10.35 12.53 -0.74
N GLN A 12 -10.11 13.82 -0.50
CA GLN A 12 -8.88 14.28 0.16
C GLN A 12 -8.84 13.85 1.63
N GLY A 13 -9.98 13.86 2.33
CA GLY A 13 -10.11 13.36 3.69
C GLY A 13 -9.83 11.86 3.79
N ALA A 14 -10.34 11.06 2.84
CA ALA A 14 -10.06 9.62 2.75
C ALA A 14 -8.57 9.34 2.49
N LEU A 15 -7.96 10.04 1.53
CA LEU A 15 -6.52 9.92 1.24
C LEU A 15 -5.66 10.32 2.45
N THR A 16 -6.00 11.41 3.12
CA THR A 16 -5.30 11.89 4.32
C THR A 16 -5.42 10.88 5.45
N SER A 17 -6.61 10.31 5.67
CA SER A 17 -6.83 9.29 6.69
C SER A 17 -6.01 8.03 6.44
N LEU A 18 -5.93 7.58 5.18
CA LEU A 18 -5.09 6.45 4.77
C LEU A 18 -3.59 6.74 5.01
N MET A 19 -3.13 7.94 4.67
CA MET A 19 -1.75 8.38 4.91
C MET A 19 -1.43 8.40 6.41
N SER A 20 -2.34 8.93 7.24
CA SER A 20 -2.19 8.96 8.70
C SER A 20 -2.14 7.56 9.30
N ALA A 21 -3.07 6.68 8.91
CA ALA A 21 -3.07 5.28 9.36
C ALA A 21 -1.76 4.57 9.00
N THR A 22 -1.30 4.76 7.76
CA THR A 22 -0.02 4.18 7.29
C THR A 22 1.16 4.74 8.08
N SER A 23 1.14 6.02 8.43
CA SER A 23 2.22 6.68 9.21
C SER A 23 2.25 6.23 10.66
N ILE A 24 1.11 5.81 11.23
CA ILE A 24 1.03 5.25 12.58
C ILE A 24 1.53 3.80 12.60
N ILE A 25 1.12 2.98 11.62
CA ILE A 25 1.39 1.54 11.61
C ILE A 25 2.74 1.21 10.98
N GLY A 26 3.18 1.99 9.98
CA GLY A 26 4.37 1.74 9.18
C GLY A 26 5.66 1.67 10.01
N PRO A 27 6.03 2.71 10.78
CA PRO A 27 7.26 2.72 11.56
C PRO A 27 7.41 1.54 12.53
N PRO A 28 6.42 1.21 13.39
CA PRO A 28 6.56 0.06 14.28
C PRO A 28 6.62 -1.25 13.49
N MET A 29 5.85 -1.42 12.41
CA MET A 29 5.91 -2.63 11.60
C MET A 29 7.28 -2.86 10.97
N MET A 30 7.85 -1.82 10.33
CA MET A 30 9.16 -1.92 9.69
C MET A 30 10.28 -2.14 10.71
N THR A 31 10.22 -1.47 11.86
CA THR A 31 11.20 -1.62 12.93
C THR A 31 11.17 -3.02 13.55
N ASN A 32 9.98 -3.56 13.84
CA ASN A 32 9.84 -4.91 14.38
C ASN A 32 10.33 -5.96 13.38
N LEU A 33 10.02 -5.79 12.09
CA LEU A 33 10.48 -6.70 11.04
C LEU A 33 12.00 -6.65 10.90
N PHE A 34 12.59 -5.45 10.92
CA PHE A 34 14.04 -5.28 10.92
C PHE A 34 14.67 -5.99 12.12
N TYR A 35 14.17 -5.76 13.34
CA TYR A 35 14.69 -6.39 14.56
C TYR A 35 14.63 -7.92 14.48
N TYR A 36 13.48 -8.48 14.07
CA TYR A 36 13.30 -9.92 13.94
C TYR A 36 14.34 -10.56 13.01
N PHE A 37 14.69 -9.90 11.90
CA PHE A 37 15.67 -10.41 10.94
C PHE A 37 17.11 -9.94 11.18
N THR A 38 17.41 -9.17 12.23
CA THR A 38 18.78 -8.65 12.47
C THR A 38 19.33 -8.94 13.86
N HIS A 39 18.49 -9.34 14.81
CA HIS A 39 18.93 -9.68 16.16
C HIS A 39 19.95 -10.83 16.19
N ASP A 40 20.77 -10.90 17.24
CA ASP A 40 21.94 -11.80 17.29
C ASP A 40 21.60 -13.29 17.29
N LYS A 41 20.37 -13.63 17.68
CA LYS A 41 19.84 -15.00 17.67
C LYS A 41 19.00 -15.31 16.42
N ALA A 42 18.97 -14.41 15.43
CA ALA A 42 18.23 -14.66 14.21
C ALA A 42 18.83 -15.88 13.48
N PRO A 43 18.03 -16.92 13.17
CA PRO A 43 18.51 -18.05 12.38
C PRO A 43 18.87 -17.63 10.95
N PHE A 44 18.32 -16.51 10.47
CA PHE A 44 18.62 -15.91 9.17
C PHE A 44 18.71 -14.38 9.31
N LYS A 45 19.90 -13.81 9.06
CA LYS A 45 20.13 -12.36 9.11
C LYS A 45 19.82 -11.71 7.76
N PHE A 46 18.78 -10.88 7.72
CA PHE A 46 18.39 -10.17 6.51
C PHE A 46 17.88 -8.76 6.82
N SER A 47 18.81 -7.81 6.84
CA SER A 47 18.52 -6.38 7.06
C SER A 47 17.61 -5.77 5.98
N GLY A 48 17.47 -6.44 4.82
CA GLY A 48 16.57 -6.04 3.73
C GLY A 48 15.11 -6.47 3.90
N ALA A 49 14.75 -7.15 5.00
CA ALA A 49 13.39 -7.67 5.21
C ALA A 49 12.28 -6.60 5.10
N PRO A 50 12.43 -5.38 5.66
CA PRO A 50 11.44 -4.31 5.50
C PRO A 50 11.21 -3.91 4.04
N PHE A 51 12.29 -3.78 3.25
CA PHE A 51 12.20 -3.43 1.83
C PHE A 51 11.58 -4.57 1.00
N PHE A 52 11.89 -5.82 1.35
CA PHE A 52 11.29 -6.97 0.69
C PHE A 52 9.78 -7.06 0.95
N LEU A 53 9.34 -6.77 2.19
CA LEU A 53 7.91 -6.65 2.48
C LEU A 53 7.26 -5.54 1.64
N ALA A 54 7.90 -4.37 1.53
CA ALA A 54 7.41 -3.28 0.69
C ALA A 54 7.29 -3.69 -0.79
N PHE A 55 8.25 -4.46 -1.30
CA PHE A 55 8.19 -5.03 -2.65
C PHE A 55 6.99 -5.97 -2.85
N ILE A 56 6.71 -6.85 -1.87
CA ILE A 56 5.54 -7.75 -1.92
C ILE A 56 4.25 -6.93 -1.93
N LEU A 57 4.11 -5.97 -1.01
CA LEU A 57 2.92 -5.11 -0.91
C LEU A 57 2.69 -4.29 -2.18
N MET A 58 3.75 -3.73 -2.77
CA MET A 58 3.67 -3.01 -4.04
C MET A 58 3.24 -3.94 -5.18
N THR A 59 3.79 -5.15 -5.24
CA THR A 59 3.42 -6.14 -6.26
C THR A 59 1.94 -6.49 -6.17
N ILE A 60 1.42 -6.73 -4.96
CA ILE A 60 -0.02 -6.98 -4.73
C ILE A 60 -0.86 -5.78 -5.19
N SER A 61 -0.44 -4.56 -4.84
CA SER A 61 -1.12 -3.32 -5.27
C SER A 61 -1.21 -3.21 -6.80
N VAL A 62 -0.10 -3.47 -7.50
CA VAL A 62 -0.06 -3.49 -8.97
C VAL A 62 -1.03 -4.53 -9.54
N ILE A 63 -1.04 -5.75 -8.99
CA ILE A 63 -1.96 -6.81 -9.43
C ILE A 63 -3.43 -6.37 -9.26
N ILE A 64 -3.77 -5.77 -8.11
CA ILE A 64 -5.12 -5.28 -7.83
C ILE A 64 -5.52 -4.19 -8.84
N VAL A 65 -4.67 -3.17 -9.01
CA VAL A 65 -4.91 -2.05 -9.94
C VAL A 65 -5.04 -2.56 -11.37
N TYR A 66 -4.19 -3.50 -11.76
CA TYR A 66 -4.19 -4.10 -13.08
C TYR A 66 -5.51 -4.85 -13.37
N ASN A 67 -5.93 -5.70 -12.42
CA ASN A 67 -7.18 -6.46 -12.53
C ASN A 67 -8.40 -5.53 -12.53
N ALA A 68 -8.43 -4.51 -11.67
CA ALA A 68 -9.51 -3.52 -11.61
C ALA A 68 -9.63 -2.72 -12.92
N SER A 69 -8.49 -2.32 -13.49
CA SER A 69 -8.43 -1.57 -14.75
C SER A 69 -8.88 -2.42 -15.95
N ARG A 70 -8.51 -3.71 -15.99
CA ARG A 70 -9.00 -4.64 -17.02
C ARG A 70 -10.52 -4.86 -16.93
N LYS A 71 -11.07 -4.97 -15.71
CA LYS A 71 -12.51 -5.13 -15.50
C LYS A 71 -13.31 -3.94 -16.04
N LYS A 72 -12.85 -2.71 -15.77
CA LYS A 72 -13.47 -1.49 -16.32
C LYS A 72 -13.45 -1.44 -17.85
N ARG A 73 -12.33 -1.84 -18.48
CA ARG A 73 -12.22 -1.86 -19.95
C ARG A 73 -13.17 -2.87 -20.60
N ASN A 74 -13.37 -4.04 -20.01
CA ASN A 74 -14.32 -5.03 -20.54
C ASN A 74 -15.79 -4.62 -20.35
N GLN A 75 -16.11 -3.81 -19.35
CA GLN A 75 -17.48 -3.28 -19.17
C GLN A 75 -17.82 -2.18 -20.18
N GLN A 76 -16.83 -1.40 -20.64
CA GLN A 76 -17.04 -0.38 -21.69
C GLN A 76 -17.19 -0.96 -23.11
N ILE A 77 -16.70 -2.17 -23.37
CA ILE A 77 -16.76 -2.81 -24.71
C ILE A 77 -18.09 -3.57 -24.92
N ASN A 78 -18.86 -3.83 -23.85
CA ASN A 78 -20.16 -4.53 -23.89
C ASN A 78 -21.38 -3.58 -23.77
N LEU A 79 -21.17 -2.28 -24.00
CA LEU A 79 -22.19 -1.23 -24.12
C LEU A 79 -22.07 -0.61 -25.52
#